data_AF-A0AAV3YA17-F1
#
_entry.id   AF-A0AAV3YA17-F1
#
_cell.length_a   1.000
_cell.length_b   1.000
_cell.length_c   1.000
_cell.angle_alpha   90.00
_cell.angle_beta   90.00
_cell.angle_gamma   90.00
#
_symmetry.space_group_name_H-M   'P 1'
#
loop_
_entity.id
_entity.type
_entity.pdbx_description
1 polymer ?
#
loop_
_entity_poly.entity_id
_entity_poly.type
_entity_poly.pdbx_seq_one_letter_code
_entity_poly.pdbx_strand_id
1 'polypeptide(L)'
;MPFSASPVPVDVLMHPGFIRPFREHHIDPTAITRHDFIETNGDNFAVTIPVMGYCTYKFLSLPAEQVPASYNWIMYLFLLCVFVSLTNQCHKWSHTYFGLPWYIKLLQDIHLVLPRRHHRIHHVSPHETYYCITTGWLNYPLEVIGFWPTLEVIIESLTGSKPRSDDLAWASKTS
;
A
#
# COMPACT_ATOMS: atom_id res chain seq x y z
N MET A 1 32.33 23.25 4.84
CA MET A 1 31.24 23.16 3.85
C MET A 1 30.55 21.82 4.07
N PRO A 2 29.27 21.77 4.48
CA PRO A 2 28.57 20.49 4.50
C PRO A 2 28.19 20.15 3.06
N PHE A 3 28.44 18.90 2.66
CA PHE A 3 27.95 18.33 1.42
C PHE A 3 26.41 18.36 1.46
N SER A 4 25.81 19.22 0.64
CA SER A 4 24.38 19.17 0.32
C SER A 4 24.17 17.95 -0.58
N ALA A 5 23.80 16.80 -0.01
CA ALA A 5 23.24 15.71 -0.80
C ALA A 5 21.98 16.26 -1.47
N SER A 6 22.00 16.37 -2.80
CA SER A 6 20.81 16.73 -3.55
C SER A 6 19.80 15.59 -3.35
N PRO A 7 18.53 15.89 -2.99
CA PRO A 7 17.53 14.84 -2.81
C PRO A 7 17.41 14.06 -4.12
N VAL A 8 17.62 12.75 -4.05
CA VAL A 8 17.35 11.86 -5.18
C VAL A 8 15.85 11.96 -5.46
N PRO A 9 15.43 12.35 -6.68
CA PRO A 9 14.01 12.40 -7.00
C PRO A 9 13.42 11.00 -6.80
N VAL A 10 12.36 10.89 -6.01
CA VAL A 10 11.66 9.64 -5.69
C VAL A 10 11.19 8.93 -6.98
N ASP A 11 11.00 9.72 -8.04
CA ASP A 11 10.66 9.32 -9.41
C ASP A 11 11.68 8.35 -10.06
N VAL A 12 12.90 8.26 -9.53
CA VAL A 12 13.98 7.43 -10.11
C VAL A 12 13.89 5.96 -9.64
N LEU A 13 13.23 5.67 -8.52
CA LEU A 13 13.20 4.31 -7.93
C LEU A 13 11.90 3.55 -8.15
N MET A 14 10.80 4.23 -8.46
CA MET A 14 9.50 3.61 -8.74
C MET A 14 8.85 4.27 -9.96
N HIS A 15 8.23 3.46 -10.82
CA HIS A 15 7.49 3.99 -11.97
C HIS A 15 6.43 5.00 -11.46
N PRO A 16 6.29 6.20 -12.07
CA PRO A 16 5.38 7.24 -11.58
C PRO A 16 3.93 6.80 -11.35
N GLY A 17 3.49 5.75 -12.06
CA GLY A 17 2.19 5.10 -11.87
C GLY A 17 1.96 4.54 -10.45
N PHE A 18 3.00 4.17 -9.71
CA PHE A 18 2.85 3.62 -8.36
C PHE A 18 2.53 4.67 -7.29
N ILE A 19 2.94 5.93 -7.49
CA ILE A 19 2.84 6.97 -6.46
C ILE A 19 1.74 7.98 -6.83
N ARG A 20 1.60 8.31 -8.11
CA ARG A 20 0.68 9.36 -8.56
C ARG A 20 -0.79 9.08 -8.19
N PRO A 21 -1.38 7.88 -8.40
CA PRO A 21 -2.75 7.59 -7.99
C PRO A 21 -2.93 7.74 -6.47
N PHE A 22 -1.92 7.38 -5.69
CA PHE A 22 -1.93 7.60 -4.25
C PHE A 22 -1.75 9.07 -3.84
N ARG A 23 -1.23 9.95 -4.69
CA ARG A 23 -1.27 11.39 -4.38
C ARG A 23 -2.59 12.01 -4.78
N GLU A 24 -3.12 11.61 -5.92
CA GLU A 24 -4.41 12.08 -6.41
C GLU A 24 -5.55 11.73 -5.45
N HIS A 25 -5.54 10.53 -4.84
CA HIS A 25 -6.60 10.18 -3.89
C HIS A 25 -6.58 10.98 -2.58
N HIS A 26 -5.46 11.59 -2.18
CA HIS A 26 -5.48 12.50 -1.03
C HIS A 26 -6.09 13.86 -1.38
N ILE A 27 -6.13 14.23 -2.66
CA ILE A 27 -6.77 15.45 -3.16
C ILE A 27 -8.26 15.18 -3.45
N ASP A 28 -8.56 14.11 -4.17
CA ASP A 28 -9.92 13.57 -4.37
C ASP A 28 -10.00 12.11 -3.87
N PRO A 29 -10.44 11.90 -2.62
CA PRO A 29 -10.59 10.56 -2.03
C PRO A 29 -11.41 9.58 -2.85
N THR A 30 -12.32 10.06 -3.69
CA THR A 30 -13.17 9.20 -4.51
C THR A 30 -12.56 8.87 -5.88
N ALA A 31 -11.42 9.45 -6.25
CA ALA A 31 -10.74 9.19 -7.53
C ALA A 31 -10.48 7.70 -7.76
N ILE A 32 -9.99 7.01 -6.74
CA ILE A 32 -9.72 5.58 -6.78
C ILE A 32 -10.96 4.73 -7.13
N THR A 33 -12.17 5.23 -6.86
CA THR A 33 -13.42 4.51 -7.15
C THR A 33 -13.76 4.47 -8.64
N ARG A 34 -13.17 5.35 -9.45
CA ARG A 34 -13.47 5.54 -10.87
C ARG A 34 -12.56 4.73 -11.81
N HIS A 35 -11.45 4.21 -11.30
CA HIS A 35 -10.57 3.31 -12.04
C HIS A 35 -11.24 1.94 -12.26
N ASP A 36 -10.85 1.21 -13.30
CA ASP A 36 -11.26 -0.19 -13.46
C ASP A 36 -10.43 -1.14 -12.57
N PHE A 37 -10.64 -2.45 -12.68
CA PHE A 37 -9.91 -3.43 -11.86
C PHE A 37 -8.39 -3.46 -12.18
N ILE A 38 -8.03 -3.30 -13.45
CA ILE A 38 -6.64 -3.36 -13.91
C ILE A 38 -5.92 -2.09 -13.47
N GLU A 39 -6.52 -0.92 -13.66
CA GLU A 39 -5.92 0.34 -13.24
C GLU A 39 -5.80 0.44 -11.72
N THR A 40 -6.75 -0.13 -10.96
CA THR A 40 -6.69 -0.16 -9.49
C THR A 40 -5.59 -1.09 -8.98
N ASN A 41 -5.41 -2.27 -9.58
CA ASN A 41 -4.62 -3.36 -8.98
C ASN A 41 -3.38 -3.78 -9.80
N GLY A 42 -3.25 -3.32 -11.04
CA GLY A 42 -2.26 -3.80 -12.01
C GLY A 42 -0.83 -3.67 -11.51
N ASP A 43 -0.51 -2.54 -10.88
CA ASP A 43 0.79 -2.28 -10.25
C ASP A 43 1.09 -3.27 -9.11
N ASN A 44 0.12 -3.55 -8.24
CA ASN A 44 0.27 -4.53 -7.17
C ASN A 44 0.47 -5.95 -7.74
N PHE A 45 -0.29 -6.31 -8.79
CA PHE A 45 -0.10 -7.58 -9.48
C PHE A 45 1.27 -7.68 -10.14
N ALA A 46 1.74 -6.62 -10.82
CA ALA A 46 3.06 -6.59 -11.45
C ALA A 46 4.19 -6.87 -10.44
N VAL A 47 4.10 -6.33 -9.22
CA VAL A 47 5.07 -6.59 -8.14
C VAL A 47 5.00 -8.05 -7.65
N THR A 48 3.79 -8.61 -7.54
CA THR A 48 3.60 -9.96 -6.99
C THR A 48 3.87 -11.10 -7.98
N ILE A 49 3.75 -10.87 -9.30
CA ILE A 49 3.91 -11.89 -10.35
C ILE A 49 5.27 -12.60 -10.29
N PRO A 50 6.44 -11.92 -10.18
CA PRO A 50 7.74 -12.61 -10.11
C PRO A 50 7.85 -13.54 -8.89
N VAL A 51 7.32 -13.12 -7.74
CA VAL A 51 7.35 -13.90 -6.50
C VAL A 51 6.43 -15.12 -6.61
N MET A 52 5.24 -14.94 -7.17
CA MET A 52 4.30 -16.03 -7.45
C MET A 52 4.86 -17.01 -8.49
N GLY A 53 5.58 -16.52 -9.49
CA GLY A 53 6.30 -17.32 -10.47
C GLY A 53 7.38 -18.19 -9.81
N TYR A 54 8.18 -17.61 -8.90
CA TYR A 54 9.15 -18.36 -8.10
C TYR A 54 8.49 -19.45 -7.25
N CYS A 55 7.39 -19.13 -6.55
CA CYS A 55 6.65 -20.10 -5.75
C CYS A 55 6.11 -21.26 -6.61
N THR A 56 5.55 -20.93 -7.77
CA THR A 56 5.02 -21.91 -8.74
C THR A 56 6.13 -22.80 -9.27
N TYR A 57 7.27 -22.21 -9.68
CA TYR A 57 8.45 -22.96 -10.13
C TYR A 57 8.91 -23.97 -9.08
N LYS A 58 8.97 -23.58 -7.80
CA LYS A 58 9.36 -24.49 -6.72
C LYS A 58 8.41 -25.69 -6.60
N PHE A 59 7.10 -25.47 -6.68
CA PHE A 59 6.13 -26.58 -6.64
C PHE A 59 6.18 -27.48 -7.87
N LEU A 60 6.48 -26.94 -9.05
CA LEU A 60 6.56 -27.72 -10.29
C LEU A 60 7.89 -28.46 -10.45
N SER A 61 8.99 -27.93 -9.90
CA SER A 61 10.34 -28.44 -10.15
C SER A 61 10.95 -29.23 -9.00
N LEU A 62 10.46 -29.08 -7.76
CA LEU A 62 10.98 -29.85 -6.64
C LEU A 62 10.37 -31.26 -6.57
N PRO A 63 11.17 -32.29 -6.26
CA PRO A 63 10.63 -33.58 -5.82
C PRO A 63 9.73 -33.40 -4.58
N ALA A 64 8.66 -34.19 -4.48
CA ALA A 64 7.68 -34.10 -3.40
C ALA A 64 8.31 -34.17 -2.00
N GLU A 65 9.38 -34.94 -1.85
CA GLU A 65 10.14 -35.12 -0.59
C GLU A 65 10.85 -33.83 -0.13
N GLN A 66 11.17 -32.91 -1.05
CA GLN A 66 11.89 -31.67 -0.75
C GLN A 66 10.95 -30.48 -0.52
N VAL A 67 9.68 -30.60 -0.90
CA VAL A 67 8.66 -29.55 -0.72
C VAL A 67 8.49 -29.15 0.77
N PRO A 68 8.39 -30.09 1.74
CA PRO A 68 8.17 -29.75 3.14
C PRO A 68 9.20 -28.78 3.72
N ALA A 69 10.47 -28.87 3.29
CA ALA A 69 11.54 -28.02 3.78
C ALA A 69 11.36 -26.53 3.48
N SER A 70 10.60 -26.18 2.42
CA SER A 70 10.33 -24.79 2.03
C SER A 70 8.84 -24.42 2.05
N TYR A 71 7.97 -25.36 2.42
CA TYR A 71 6.52 -25.21 2.32
C TYR A 71 6.00 -23.98 3.08
N ASN A 72 6.38 -23.82 4.35
CA ASN A 72 5.91 -22.70 5.17
C ASN A 72 6.36 -21.34 4.60
N TRP A 73 7.58 -21.26 4.08
CA TRP A 73 8.08 -20.04 3.43
C TRP A 73 7.31 -19.72 2.15
N ILE A 74 7.05 -20.73 1.32
CA ILE A 74 6.28 -20.56 0.09
C ILE A 74 4.84 -20.16 0.41
N MET A 75 4.20 -20.77 1.41
CA MET A 75 2.85 -20.42 1.84
C MET A 75 2.78 -19.00 2.42
N TYR A 76 3.80 -18.58 3.17
CA TYR A 76 3.93 -17.20 3.63
C TYR A 76 4.02 -16.22 2.46
N LEU A 77 4.91 -16.47 1.49
CA LEU A 77 5.06 -15.62 0.31
C LEU A 77 3.79 -15.58 -0.54
N PHE A 78 3.13 -16.73 -0.70
CA PHE A 78 1.84 -16.83 -1.38
C PHE A 78 0.79 -15.95 -0.72
N LEU A 79 0.61 -16.08 0.60
CA LEU A 79 -0.36 -15.29 1.34
C LEU A 79 -0.01 -13.80 1.29
N LEU A 80 1.26 -13.45 1.46
CA LEU A 80 1.75 -12.08 1.33
C LEU A 80 1.42 -11.49 -0.04
N CYS A 81 1.65 -12.25 -1.12
CA CYS A 81 1.30 -11.83 -2.48
C CYS A 81 -0.21 -11.59 -2.61
N VAL A 82 -1.05 -12.49 -2.12
CA VAL A 82 -2.51 -12.32 -2.14
C VAL A 82 -2.93 -11.02 -1.45
N PHE A 83 -2.38 -10.73 -0.26
CA PHE A 83 -2.66 -9.49 0.44
C PHE A 83 -2.21 -8.27 -0.36
N VAL A 84 -0.96 -8.27 -0.86
CA VAL A 84 -0.41 -7.17 -1.66
C VAL A 84 -1.25 -6.92 -2.92
N SER A 85 -1.58 -7.97 -3.68
CA SER A 85 -2.36 -7.85 -4.92
C SER A 85 -3.74 -7.23 -4.70
N LEU A 86 -4.36 -7.45 -3.53
CA LEU A 86 -5.71 -6.97 -3.21
C LEU A 86 -5.74 -5.69 -2.37
N THR A 87 -4.58 -5.19 -1.93
CA THR A 87 -4.49 -3.99 -1.07
C THR A 87 -5.22 -2.79 -1.67
N ASN A 88 -5.02 -2.49 -2.96
CA ASN A 88 -5.67 -1.35 -3.59
C ASN A 88 -7.17 -1.57 -3.78
N GLN A 89 -7.61 -2.81 -3.97
CA GLN A 89 -9.02 -3.14 -4.04
C GLN A 89 -9.73 -2.90 -2.69
N CYS A 90 -9.11 -3.31 -1.59
CA CYS A 90 -9.60 -3.03 -0.24
C CYS A 90 -9.66 -1.53 0.05
N HIS A 91 -8.62 -0.79 -0.35
CA HIS A 91 -8.58 0.66 -0.26
C HIS A 91 -9.70 1.32 -1.08
N LYS A 92 -9.90 0.91 -2.34
CA LYS A 92 -11.00 1.39 -3.18
C LYS A 92 -12.38 1.17 -2.55
N TRP A 93 -12.60 0.00 -1.95
CA TRP A 93 -13.86 -0.30 -1.26
C TRP A 93 -14.09 0.57 -0.02
N SER A 94 -13.03 1.04 0.64
CA SER A 94 -13.15 1.96 1.78
C SER A 94 -13.64 3.36 1.35
N HIS A 95 -13.41 3.75 0.09
CA HIS A 95 -13.91 4.97 -0.54
C HIS A 95 -15.23 4.81 -1.30
N THR A 96 -15.71 3.58 -1.51
CA THR A 96 -16.94 3.31 -2.28
C THR A 96 -18.16 3.33 -1.37
N TYR A 97 -18.92 4.43 -1.37
CA TYR A 97 -20.09 4.61 -0.49
C TYR A 97 -21.39 3.99 -1.01
N PHE A 98 -21.58 3.94 -2.33
CA PHE A 98 -22.78 3.42 -2.98
C PHE A 98 -22.43 2.23 -3.87
N GLY A 99 -23.38 1.31 -4.09
CA GLY A 99 -23.21 0.18 -5.00
C GLY A 99 -22.26 -0.94 -4.53
N LEU A 100 -21.71 -0.85 -3.31
CA LEU A 100 -20.82 -1.88 -2.78
C LEU A 100 -21.59 -3.17 -2.45
N PRO A 101 -21.14 -4.36 -2.92
CA PRO A 101 -21.82 -5.63 -2.65
C PRO A 101 -21.99 -5.91 -1.15
N TRP A 102 -23.07 -6.60 -0.80
CA TRP A 102 -23.40 -6.86 0.61
C TRP A 102 -22.31 -7.63 1.35
N TYR A 103 -21.65 -8.58 0.69
CA TYR A 103 -20.60 -9.38 1.30
C TYR A 103 -19.33 -8.56 1.57
N ILE A 104 -19.02 -7.54 0.75
CA ILE A 104 -17.91 -6.63 1.05
C ILE A 104 -18.24 -5.76 2.26
N LYS A 105 -19.47 -5.26 2.36
CA LYS A 105 -19.93 -4.51 3.54
C LYS A 105 -19.83 -5.37 4.80
N LEU A 106 -20.28 -6.63 4.73
CA LEU A 106 -20.12 -7.58 5.83
C LEU A 106 -18.65 -7.76 6.22
N LEU A 107 -17.74 -7.97 5.25
CA LEU A 107 -16.31 -8.09 5.50
C LEU A 107 -15.72 -6.81 6.13
N GLN A 108 -16.19 -5.62 5.77
CA GLN A 108 -15.83 -4.36 6.43
C GLN A 108 -16.35 -4.31 7.87
N ASP A 109 -17.60 -4.71 8.10
CA ASP A 109 -18.24 -4.68 9.42
C ASP A 109 -17.51 -5.62 10.41
N ILE A 110 -17.06 -6.80 9.94
CA ILE A 110 -16.25 -7.74 10.73
C ILE A 110 -14.74 -7.49 10.65
N HIS A 111 -14.31 -6.39 10.03
CA HIS A 111 -12.91 -5.96 9.94
C HIS A 111 -11.96 -6.95 9.23
N LEU A 112 -12.47 -7.78 8.31
CA LEU A 112 -11.62 -8.61 7.44
C LEU A 112 -11.07 -7.84 6.24
N VAL A 113 -11.74 -6.76 5.82
CA VAL A 113 -11.24 -5.79 4.85
C VAL A 113 -11.39 -4.38 5.42
N LEU A 114 -10.60 -3.42 4.92
CA LEU A 114 -10.53 -2.08 5.49
C LEU A 114 -11.90 -1.39 5.64
N PRO A 115 -12.36 -1.10 6.87
CA PRO A 115 -13.61 -0.37 7.08
C PRO A 115 -13.50 1.09 6.64
N ARG A 116 -14.57 1.64 6.04
CA ARG A 116 -14.61 3.05 5.59
C ARG A 116 -14.30 4.05 6.71
N ARG A 117 -14.89 3.84 7.89
CA ARG A 117 -14.69 4.71 9.06
C ARG A 117 -13.25 4.65 9.56
N HIS A 118 -12.63 3.48 9.50
CA HIS A 118 -11.24 3.29 9.90
C HIS A 118 -10.31 4.06 8.94
N HIS A 119 -10.50 3.88 7.63
CA HIS A 119 -9.68 4.58 6.65
C HIS A 119 -9.85 6.09 6.67
N ARG A 120 -11.05 6.59 7.00
CA ARG A 120 -11.30 8.03 7.13
C ARG A 120 -10.35 8.73 8.11
N ILE A 121 -9.84 8.02 9.12
CA ILE A 121 -8.87 8.58 10.08
C ILE A 121 -7.58 9.03 9.35
N HIS A 122 -7.14 8.25 8.36
CA HIS A 122 -5.97 8.57 7.53
C HIS A 122 -6.18 9.86 6.70
N HIS A 123 -7.42 10.11 6.24
CA HIS A 123 -7.79 11.30 5.47
C HIS A 123 -7.99 12.56 6.33
N VAL A 124 -7.79 12.48 7.65
CA VAL A 124 -7.80 13.66 8.51
C VAL A 124 -6.41 14.29 8.50
N SER A 125 -6.34 15.59 8.22
CA SER A 125 -5.11 16.37 8.36
C SER A 125 -4.47 16.11 9.74
N PRO A 126 -3.15 15.85 9.81
CA PRO A 126 -2.13 16.10 8.78
C PRO A 126 -1.76 14.90 7.88
N HIS A 127 -2.62 13.87 7.79
CA HIS A 127 -2.38 12.66 6.95
C HIS A 127 -1.17 11.82 7.36
N GLU A 128 -0.81 11.82 8.64
CA GLU A 128 0.43 11.20 9.13
C GLU A 128 0.24 9.87 9.89
N THR A 129 -0.95 9.29 9.80
CA THR A 129 -1.40 8.21 10.68
C THR A 129 -2.22 7.17 9.89
N TYR A 130 -2.34 5.94 10.42
CA TYR A 130 -3.24 4.90 9.89
C TYR A 130 -3.00 4.49 8.40
N TYR A 131 -1.74 4.30 8.01
CA TYR A 131 -1.33 3.98 6.63
C TYR A 131 -1.67 2.57 6.12
N CYS A 132 -2.03 1.61 6.98
CA CYS A 132 -2.34 0.24 6.55
C CYS A 132 -3.74 0.16 5.93
N ILE A 133 -3.79 -0.02 4.61
CA ILE A 133 -5.01 0.09 3.79
C ILE A 133 -5.61 -1.25 3.31
N THR A 134 -5.03 -2.40 3.68
CA THR A 134 -5.62 -3.71 3.32
C THR A 134 -6.74 -4.09 4.30
N THR A 135 -6.42 -4.17 5.59
CA THR A 135 -7.36 -4.52 6.67
C THR A 135 -7.43 -3.47 7.78
N GLY A 136 -6.37 -2.67 7.94
CA GLY A 136 -6.22 -1.71 9.03
C GLY A 136 -5.76 -2.31 10.36
N TRP A 137 -5.52 -3.63 10.45
CA TRP A 137 -5.17 -4.30 11.72
C TRP A 137 -3.92 -3.76 12.38
N LEU A 138 -2.92 -3.38 11.59
CA LEU A 138 -1.64 -2.87 12.10
C LEU A 138 -1.66 -1.39 12.42
N ASN A 139 -2.71 -0.63 12.05
CA ASN A 139 -2.74 0.80 12.32
C ASN A 139 -2.63 1.10 13.82
N TYR A 140 -3.53 0.55 14.64
CA TYR A 140 -3.48 0.80 16.07
C TYR A 140 -2.16 0.37 16.74
N PRO A 141 -1.63 -0.87 16.53
CA PRO A 141 -0.32 -1.24 17.04
C PRO A 141 0.82 -0.30 16.62
N LEU A 142 0.84 0.14 15.35
CA LEU A 142 1.89 1.00 14.82
C LEU A 142 1.79 2.44 15.36
N GLU A 143 0.59 2.94 15.62
CA GLU A 143 0.40 4.22 16.31
C GLU A 143 0.90 4.16 17.76
N VAL A 144 0.59 3.09 18.49
CA VAL A 144 0.99 2.94 19.90
C VAL A 144 2.51 2.99 20.08
N ILE A 145 3.25 2.42 19.13
CA ILE A 145 4.72 2.41 19.18
C ILE A 145 5.36 3.62 18.49
N GLY A 146 4.56 4.58 17.99
CA GLY A 146 5.07 5.75 17.27
C GLY A 146 5.88 5.38 16.01
N PHE A 147 5.46 4.32 15.31
CA PHE A 147 6.24 3.73 14.23
C PHE A 147 6.51 4.73 13.09
N TRP A 148 5.47 5.39 12.57
CA TRP A 148 5.58 6.26 11.41
C TRP A 148 6.39 7.54 11.68
N PRO A 149 6.15 8.30 12.77
CA PRO A 149 7.01 9.43 13.12
C PRO A 149 8.47 9.04 13.34
N THR A 150 8.71 7.86 13.94
CA THR A 150 10.07 7.33 14.13
C THR A 150 10.74 7.05 12.79
N LEU A 151 10.02 6.42 11.85
CA LEU A 151 10.52 6.13 10.51
C LEU A 151 10.82 7.42 9.73
N GLU A 152 9.99 8.45 9.86
CA GLU A 152 10.21 9.76 9.25
C GLU A 152 11.52 10.41 9.76
N VAL A 153 11.76 10.40 11.07
CA VAL A 153 13.01 10.91 11.65
C VAL A 153 14.23 10.13 11.15
N ILE A 154 14.11 8.80 11.04
CA ILE A 154 15.18 7.95 10.50
C ILE A 154 15.46 8.32 9.04
N ILE A 155 14.43 8.40 8.19
CA ILE A 155 14.58 8.74 6.77
C ILE A 155 15.17 10.15 6.61
N GLU A 156 14.68 11.14 7.33
CA GLU A 156 15.21 12.51 7.28
C GLU A 156 16.67 12.55 7.75
N SER A 157 17.01 11.86 8.84
CA SER A 157 18.39 11.83 9.34
C SER A 157 19.38 11.14 8.39
N LEU A 158 18.94 10.12 7.67
CA LEU A 158 19.78 9.37 6.73
C LEU A 158 19.87 10.01 5.35
N THR A 159 18.82 10.70 4.91
CA THR A 159 18.71 11.19 3.52
C THR A 159 18.62 12.70 3.38
N GLY A 160 18.29 13.43 4.45
CA GLY A 160 17.94 14.85 4.42
C GLY A 160 16.56 15.15 3.83
N SER A 161 15.81 14.13 3.41
CA SER A 161 14.47 14.29 2.81
C SER A 161 13.45 14.61 3.89
N LYS A 162 12.92 15.84 3.86
CA LYS A 162 11.89 16.28 4.81
C LYS A 162 10.53 15.66 4.48
N PRO A 163 9.84 15.05 5.45
CA PRO A 163 8.48 14.54 5.25
C PRO A 163 7.57 15.64 4.69
N ARG A 164 6.74 15.29 3.70
CA ARG A 164 5.70 16.17 3.12
C ARG A 164 6.21 17.49 2.52
N SER A 165 7.51 17.60 2.25
CA SER A 165 8.10 18.80 1.65
C SER A 165 7.60 19.10 0.23
N ASP A 166 7.03 18.11 -0.45
CA ASP A 166 6.54 18.21 -1.81
C ASP A 166 5.00 18.21 -1.94
N ASP A 167 4.24 18.07 -0.85
CA ASP A 167 2.77 17.96 -0.89
C ASP A 167 2.10 19.08 -1.72
N LEU A 168 2.57 20.32 -1.57
CA LEU A 168 2.08 21.49 -2.33
C LEU A 168 2.45 21.45 -3.83
N ALA A 169 3.55 20.79 -4.19
CA ALA A 169 3.97 20.65 -5.59
C ALA A 169 3.03 19.72 -6.38
N TRP A 170 2.34 18.81 -5.69
CA TRP A 170 1.36 17.92 -6.30
C TRP A 170 -0.04 18.54 -6.40
N ALA A 171 -0.40 19.43 -5.46
CA ALA A 171 -1.67 20.15 -5.49
C ALA A 171 -1.78 21.19 -6.63
N SER A 172 -0.65 21.60 -7.22
CA SER A 172 -0.60 22.68 -8.21
C SER A 172 -0.62 22.21 -9.67
N LYS A 173 -0.47 20.91 -9.96
CA LYS A 173 -0.41 20.35 -11.32
C LYS A 173 -1.76 19.84 -11.85
N THR A 174 -2.85 20.53 -11.53
CA THR A 174 -4.21 20.20 -12.01
C THR A 174 -4.82 21.31 -12.89
N SER A 175 -3.98 22.04 -13.64
CA SER A 175 -4.42 22.97 -14.69
C SER A 175 -4.29 22.36 -16.08
#